data_AF-I3W462-F1
#
_entry.id   AF-I3W462-F1
#
_cell.length_a   1.000
_cell.length_b   1.000
_cell.length_c   1.000
_cell.angle_alpha   90.00
_cell.angle_beta   90.00
_cell.angle_gamma   90.00
#
_symmetry.space_group_name_H-M   'P 1'
#
loop_
_entity.id
_entity.type
_entity.pdbx_description
1 polymer ?
#
loop_
_entity_poly.entity_id
_entity_poly.type
_entity_poly.pdbx_seq_one_letter_code
_entity_poly.pdbx_strand_id
1 'polypeptide(L)' 'MVMVRYADDAVLGFQKHGDARECLSVLKQRLGKFGLKVHPEKTRLVRIGRFALSHYL' A
#
# COMPACT_ATOMS: atom_id res chain seq x y z
N MET A 1 12.04 0.46 -3.34
CA MET A 1 10.83 -0.13 -2.75
C MET A 1 11.28 -1.03 -1.62
N VAL A 2 10.66 -0.93 -0.45
CA VAL A 2 10.89 -1.85 0.68
C VAL A 2 9.62 -2.67 0.87
N MET A 3 9.76 -3.97 1.11
CA MET A 3 8.63 -4.86 1.39
C MET A 3 8.92 -5.67 2.64
N VAL A 4 7.99 -5.65 3.58
CA VAL A 4 7.97 -6.54 4.74
C VAL A 4 6.69 -7.34 4.67
N ARG A 5 6.78 -8.66 4.85
CA ARG A 5 5.62 -9.56 4.88
C ARG A 5 5.72 -10.47 6.09
N TYR A 6 4.60 -10.63 6.77
CA TYR A 6 4.42 -11.61 7.83
C TYR A 6 3.08 -12.32 7.61
N ALA A 7 3.12 -13.63 7.33
CA ALA A 7 1.95 -14.41 6.94
C ALA A 7 1.14 -13.75 5.79
N ASP A 8 -0.11 -13.37 6.05
CA ASP A 8 -1.03 -12.69 5.14
C ASP A 8 -0.89 -11.16 5.13
N ASP A 9 -0.23 -10.58 6.13
CA ASP A 9 -0.01 -9.15 6.25
C ASP A 9 1.26 -8.71 5.52
N ALA A 10 1.17 -7.61 4.76
CA ALA A 10 2.29 -7.01 4.06
C ALA A 10 2.29 -5.48 4.18
N VAL A 11 3.49 -4.92 4.35
CA VAL A 11 3.75 -3.48 4.30
C VAL A 11 4.69 -3.20 3.14
N LEU A 12 4.28 -2.30 2.25
CA LEU A 12 5.03 -1.90 1.06
C LEU A 12 5.38 -0.40 1.17
N GLY A 13 6.68 -0.11 1.21
CA GLY A 13 7.23 1.24 1.28
C GLY A 13 7.64 1.78 -0.09
N PHE A 14 7.10 2.93 -0.45
CA PHE A 14 7.39 3.66 -1.69
C PHE A 14 7.86 5.09 -1.38
N GLN A 15 8.75 5.61 -2.23
CA GLN A 15 9.21 7.00 -2.12
C GLN A 15 8.18 7.99 -2.68
N LYS A 16 7.47 7.60 -3.75
CA LYS A 16 6.47 8.45 -4.43
C LYS A 16 5.07 7.90 -4.21
N HIS A 17 4.12 8.81 -4.00
CA HIS A 17 2.71 8.45 -3.80
C HIS A 17 2.06 7.85 -5.05
N GLY A 18 2.48 8.28 -6.25
CA GLY A 18 2.02 7.71 -7.53
C GLY A 18 2.32 6.21 -7.62
N ASP A 19 3.59 5.86 -7.41
CA ASP A 19 4.06 4.47 -7.43
C ASP A 19 3.31 3.59 -6.41
N ALA A 20 3.04 4.13 -5.21
CA ALA A 20 2.27 3.41 -4.19
C ALA A 20 0.83 3.12 -4.63
N ARG A 21 0.18 4.09 -5.28
CA ARG A 21 -1.19 3.95 -5.78
C ARG A 21 -1.28 2.97 -6.94
N GLU A 22 -0.33 3.04 -7.88
CA GLU A 22 -0.25 2.10 -9.00
C GLU A 22 0.00 0.68 -8.52
N CYS A 23 0.97 0.50 -7.60
CA CYS A 23 1.25 -0.80 -7.02
C CYS A 23 0.03 -1.39 -6.30
N LEU A 24 -0.71 -0.60 -5.52
CA LEU A 24 -1.94 -1.05 -4.87
C LEU A 24 -3.00 -1.53 -5.88
N SER A 25 -3.14 -0.83 -7.01
CA SER A 25 -4.07 -1.23 -8.08
C SER A 25 -3.69 -2.57 -8.70
N VAL A 26 -2.42 -2.74 -9.07
CA VAL A 26 -1.89 -3.98 -9.64
C VAL A 26 -1.94 -5.13 -8.63
N LEU A 27 -1.67 -4.87 -7.36
CA LEU A 27 -1.74 -5.85 -6.28
C LEU A 27 -3.17 -6.40 -6.13
N LYS A 28 -4.18 -5.53 -6.15
CA LYS A 28 -5.59 -5.94 -6.14
C LYS A 28 -5.94 -6.83 -7.31
N GLN A 29 -5.52 -6.46 -8.53
CA GLN A 29 -5.77 -7.27 -9.73
C GLN A 29 -5.08 -8.64 -9.64
N ARG A 30 -3.82 -8.67 -9.18
CA ARG A 30 -3.04 -9.90 -9.05
C ARG A 30 -3.64 -10.83 -8.01
N LEU A 31 -4.01 -10.33 -6.84
CA LEU A 31 -4.67 -11.13 -5.80
C LEU A 31 -6.03 -11.65 -6.28
N GLY A 32 -6.78 -10.85 -7.05
CA GLY A 32 -8.03 -11.28 -7.67
C GLY A 32 -7.88 -12.50 -8.58
N LYS A 33 -6.76 -12.63 -9.29
CA LYS A 33 -6.46 -13.84 -10.11
C LYS A 33 -6.30 -15.12 -9.28
N PHE A 34 -5.97 -14.99 -8.00
CA PHE A 34 -5.86 -16.11 -7.06
C PHE A 34 -7.10 -16.27 -6.18
N GLY A 35 -8.21 -15.58 -6.50
CA GLY A 35 -9.45 -15.62 -5.71
C GLY A 35 -9.38 -14.84 -4.39
N LEU A 36 -8.33 -14.05 -4.18
CA LEU A 36 -8.13 -13.25 -2.98
C LEU A 36 -8.64 -11.82 -3.18
N LYS A 37 -9.29 -11.26 -2.16
CA LYS A 37 -9.75 -9.86 -2.15
C LYS A 37 -9.01 -9.08 -1.09
N VAL A 38 -8.53 -7.90 -1.47
CA VAL A 38 -7.93 -6.93 -0.55
C VAL A 38 -9.05 -6.26 0.24
N HIS A 39 -8.99 -6.32 1.57
CA HIS A 39 -9.99 -5.70 2.44
C HIS A 39 -9.92 -4.17 2.35
N PRO A 40 -11.00 -3.47 1.95
CA PRO A 40 -10.98 -2.04 1.65
C PRO A 40 -10.65 -1.18 2.88
N GLU A 41 -11.05 -1.62 4.07
CA GLU A 41 -10.80 -0.85 5.31
C GLU A 41 -9.42 -1.14 5.94
N LYS A 42 -8.87 -2.34 5.75
CA LYS A 42 -7.56 -2.70 6.33
C LYS A 42 -6.41 -2.19 5.47
N THR A 43 -6.61 -2.08 4.15
CA THR A 43 -5.56 -1.68 3.21
C THR A 43 -5.68 -0.20 2.87
N ARG A 44 -4.80 0.61 3.47
CA ARG A 44 -4.74 2.06 3.28
C ARG A 44 -3.33 2.51 2.89
N LEU A 45 -3.25 3.57 2.09
CA LEU A 45 -1.98 4.26 1.86
C LEU A 45 -1.72 5.20 3.03
N VAL A 46 -0.62 4.97 3.74
CA VAL A 46 -0.18 5.81 4.86
C VAL A 46 1.04 6.60 4.42
N ARG A 47 1.00 7.93 4.55
CA ARG A 47 2.19 8.77 4.35
C ARG A 47 3.05 8.71 5.60
N ILE A 48 4.32 8.38 5.44
CA ILE A 48 5.30 8.26 6.51
C ILE A 48 6.49 9.17 6.19
N GLY A 49 7.01 9.89 7.19
CA GLY A 49 8.20 10.72 7.07
C GLY A 49 8.03 12.11 7.69
N ARG A 50 9.13 12.87 7.73
CA ARG A 50 9.21 14.19 8.37
C ARG A 50 8.18 15.20 7.83
N PHE A 51 7.79 15.05 6.56
CA PHE A 51 6.81 15.92 5.88
C PHE A 51 5.39 15.34 5.84
N ALA A 52 5.13 14.21 6.49
CA ALA A 52 3.81 13.57 6.45
C ALA A 52 2.70 14.42 7.09
N LEU A 53 3.06 15.30 8.04
CA LEU A 53 2.15 16.21 8.75
C LEU A 53 2.02 17.59 8.10
N SER A 54 2.90 17.98 7.17
CA SER A 54 2.93 19.34 6.60
C SER A 54 1.76 19.67 5.66
N HIS A 55 0.85 18.72 5.40
CA HIS A 55 -0.35 18.91 4.58
C HIS A 55 -1.66 18.79 5.39
N TYR A 56 -1.59 18.93 6.72
CA TYR A 56 -2.76 18.93 7.61
C TYR A 56 -3.12 20.33 8.18
N LEU A 57 -2.53 21.41 7.63
CA LEU A 57 -2.87 22.80 7.91
C LEU A 57 -3.30 23.51 6.63
#